data_AF-A0A0N1NBQ9-F1
#
_entry.id   AF-A0A0N1NBQ9-F1
#
_cell.length_a   1.000
_cell.length_b   1.000
_cell.length_c   1.000
_cell.angle_alpha   90.00
_cell.angle_beta   90.00
_cell.angle_gamma   90.00
#
_symmetry.space_group_name_H-M   'P 1'
#
loop_
_entity.id
_entity.type
_entity.pdbx_description
1 polymer ?
#
loop_
_entity_poly.entity_id
_entity_poly.type
_entity_poly.pdbx_seq_one_letter_code
_entity_poly.pdbx_strand_id
1 'polypeptide(L)'
;MRQIAGDRVTEYNYRSDRVELAPKGGQRATSGLLEPPGQSGTTRGGATDLIRESRPTPKDMAEYLNRRNVANPGGLPRGPGGVDFSTLDLKYIGKPVKGKGVDFAFDANEDPTEKSGWGGRAKAQLISDAFFTWLALSPDKFWVNLNPDEPDRIMDAKFGKTDAGRVLLEADLQMKHDFYKAMDPDTDLGKRYWAALPKQNGYPCMPGLRNWIEPKTAQVREQDGGIYILDTPLRLKSTAQTTITPGPGTPICTPNEAETKAAQRVIDQMIVPAVEKTINTAPQYADLRRVYTARVAAEYIRQQDAKAPTDYHKIINSGDVSRWPLRAPNQNWTREALFNKYRYIYTHGEFEYKIPANGTVQVYLVGGVDMSKQPKHNVSKARFTAQHRYLPRQAQTSVKTLTDNTDMTGRVLLGANTAADDTGTSTPTPTPTPTPTHTGRPTPTPTHSGGGGGSTHPPPPATPAPSEPGGDLAHTGNDSPIGLISGIAAALAVAGGALVWWMRRRKTAQE
;
A
#
# COMPACT_ATOMS: atom_id res chain seq x y z
N MET A 1 25.39 -28.21 46.86
CA MET A 1 25.11 -27.59 45.55
C MET A 1 24.16 -28.48 44.76
N ARG A 2 22.98 -27.99 44.38
CA ARG A 2 22.18 -28.45 43.24
C ARG A 2 21.30 -27.28 42.83
N GLN A 3 21.63 -26.66 41.70
CA GLN A 3 20.79 -25.62 41.09
C GLN A 3 19.54 -26.28 40.51
N ILE A 4 18.36 -25.86 40.96
CA ILE A 4 17.11 -26.19 40.30
C ILE A 4 16.98 -25.27 39.09
N ALA A 5 16.75 -25.84 37.91
CA ALA A 5 16.61 -25.08 36.68
C ALA A 5 15.30 -24.29 36.70
N GLY A 6 15.40 -22.95 36.70
CA GLY A 6 14.25 -22.06 36.61
C GLY A 6 13.66 -22.04 35.19
N ASP A 7 12.47 -22.60 35.08
CA ASP A 7 11.39 -22.30 34.14
C ASP A 7 11.74 -21.57 32.83
N ARG A 8 11.71 -22.35 31.73
CA ARG A 8 11.30 -21.81 30.43
C ARG A 8 9.79 -21.57 30.46
N VAL A 9 9.37 -20.40 30.95
CA VAL A 9 8.01 -19.92 30.74
C VAL A 9 7.86 -19.57 29.26
N THR A 10 7.35 -20.50 28.47
CA THR A 10 6.81 -20.18 27.15
C THR A 10 5.54 -19.38 27.37
N GLU A 11 5.61 -18.07 27.15
CA GLU A 11 4.47 -17.17 27.31
C GLU A 11 3.41 -17.47 26.22
N TYR A 12 2.52 -18.41 26.51
CA TYR A 12 1.32 -18.65 25.72
C TYR A 12 0.35 -17.48 25.95
N ASN A 13 0.55 -16.42 25.17
CA ASN A 13 -0.37 -15.29 25.07
C ASN A 13 -1.72 -15.74 24.49
N TYR A 14 -2.56 -16.34 25.34
CA TYR A 14 -3.99 -16.51 25.12
C TYR A 14 -4.67 -15.13 25.15
N ARG A 15 -4.47 -14.33 24.08
CA ARG A 15 -5.29 -13.15 23.82
C ARG A 15 -6.71 -13.63 23.59
N SER A 16 -7.53 -13.55 24.63
CA SER A 16 -8.83 -14.21 24.71
C SER A 16 -9.76 -13.78 23.58
N ASP A 17 -10.58 -14.71 23.08
CA ASP A 17 -11.60 -14.51 22.05
C ASP A 17 -12.75 -13.53 22.40
N ARG A 18 -12.57 -12.65 23.39
CA ARG A 18 -13.53 -11.59 23.71
C ARG A 18 -13.50 -10.54 22.61
N VAL A 19 -14.45 -10.65 21.68
CA VAL A 19 -14.88 -9.51 20.86
C VAL A 19 -15.34 -8.43 21.84
N GLU A 20 -14.58 -7.35 21.93
CA GLU A 20 -14.98 -6.23 22.77
C GLU A 20 -16.32 -5.69 22.22
N LEU A 21 -17.33 -5.67 23.09
CA LEU A 21 -18.67 -5.25 22.69
C LEU A 21 -18.68 -3.73 22.61
N ALA A 22 -19.27 -3.20 21.54
CA ALA A 22 -19.51 -1.76 21.42
C ALA A 22 -20.23 -1.25 22.69
N PRO A 23 -19.87 -0.07 23.24
CA PRO A 23 -20.47 0.46 24.45
C PRO A 23 -22.00 0.45 24.39
N LYS A 24 -22.65 -0.14 25.40
CA LYS A 24 -24.11 -0.19 25.48
C LYS A 24 -24.67 1.19 25.85
N GLY A 25 -25.28 1.85 24.87
CA GLY A 25 -25.94 3.15 25.02
C GLY A 25 -25.08 4.33 24.57
N GLY A 26 -25.70 5.26 23.85
CA GLY A 26 -25.07 6.44 23.26
C GLY A 26 -25.42 6.59 21.77
N GLN A 27 -25.47 7.83 21.27
CA GLN A 27 -25.60 8.08 19.83
C GLN A 27 -24.21 7.95 19.17
N ARG A 28 -24.05 6.96 18.28
CA ARG A 28 -22.85 6.85 17.43
C ARG A 28 -22.73 8.05 16.51
N ALA A 29 -21.48 8.46 16.27
CA ALA A 29 -21.13 9.43 15.25
C ALA A 29 -21.51 8.94 13.85
N THR A 30 -21.88 9.88 12.98
CA THR A 30 -22.02 9.66 11.55
C THR A 30 -20.94 10.40 10.77
N SER A 31 -20.58 9.88 9.60
CA SER A 31 -19.71 10.56 8.63
C SER A 31 -20.12 10.18 7.19
N GLY A 32 -19.47 10.82 6.22
CA GLY A 32 -19.50 10.42 4.81
C GLY A 32 -18.20 9.77 4.34
N LEU A 33 -17.41 9.17 5.24
CA LEU A 33 -16.16 8.49 4.87
C LEU A 33 -16.49 7.24 4.03
N LEU A 34 -15.93 7.17 2.82
CA LEU A 34 -16.14 6.09 1.84
C LEU A 34 -17.62 5.87 1.42
N GLU A 35 -18.53 6.78 1.78
CA GLU A 35 -19.97 6.71 1.50
C GLU A 35 -20.29 6.98 0.01
N PRO A 36 -20.97 6.05 -0.70
CA PRO A 36 -21.29 6.25 -2.11
C PRO A 36 -22.26 7.42 -2.34
N PRO A 37 -22.05 8.28 -3.37
CA PRO A 37 -22.89 9.43 -3.65
C PRO A 37 -24.39 9.14 -3.78
N GLY A 38 -25.18 9.90 -3.03
CA GLY A 38 -26.64 9.74 -2.95
C GLY A 38 -27.09 9.08 -1.66
N GLN A 39 -26.18 8.42 -0.94
CA GLN A 39 -26.29 8.14 0.49
C GLN A 39 -25.60 9.31 1.23
N SER A 40 -26.15 9.74 2.37
CA SER A 40 -25.67 10.91 3.12
C SER A 40 -25.67 10.67 4.63
N GLY A 41 -24.48 10.72 5.24
CA GLY A 41 -24.32 10.68 6.69
C GLY A 41 -24.66 9.32 7.30
N THR A 42 -24.55 8.23 6.54
CA THR A 42 -24.87 6.89 7.02
C THR A 42 -23.66 6.14 7.59
N THR A 43 -22.42 6.60 7.36
CA THR A 43 -21.23 5.84 7.81
C THR A 43 -21.08 5.84 9.33
N ARG A 44 -21.15 4.65 9.95
CA ARG A 44 -21.10 4.43 11.41
C ARG A 44 -20.14 3.32 11.79
N GLY A 45 -19.52 3.43 12.96
CA GLY A 45 -18.62 2.42 13.52
C GLY A 45 -17.55 3.01 14.42
N GLY A 46 -16.69 2.15 14.96
CA GLY A 46 -15.63 2.52 15.91
C GLY A 46 -14.68 3.61 15.37
N ALA A 47 -14.36 3.57 14.08
CA ALA A 47 -13.57 4.62 13.43
C ALA A 47 -14.28 5.97 13.44
N THR A 48 -15.58 6.02 13.12
CA THR A 48 -16.34 7.28 13.07
C THR A 48 -16.39 7.96 14.43
N ASP A 49 -16.58 7.17 15.51
CA ASP A 49 -16.63 7.67 16.88
C ASP A 49 -15.27 8.26 17.33
N LEU A 50 -14.16 7.54 17.08
CA LEU A 50 -12.80 7.99 17.43
C LEU A 50 -12.34 9.18 16.59
N ILE A 51 -12.55 9.15 15.27
CA ILE A 51 -12.13 10.21 14.34
C ILE A 51 -12.87 11.52 14.62
N ARG A 52 -14.13 11.47 15.07
CA ARG A 52 -14.89 12.65 15.52
C ARG A 52 -14.24 13.35 16.71
N GLU A 53 -13.64 12.58 17.63
CA GLU A 53 -13.03 13.12 18.85
C GLU A 53 -11.59 13.59 18.63
N SER A 54 -10.96 13.21 17.51
CA SER A 54 -9.63 13.66 17.10
C SER A 54 -9.65 15.12 16.64
N ARG A 55 -9.05 16.01 17.43
CA ARG A 55 -9.02 17.46 17.17
C ARG A 55 -7.96 17.84 16.12
N PRO A 56 -8.09 19.00 15.43
CA PRO A 56 -7.22 19.32 14.29
C PRO A 56 -5.74 19.49 14.65
N THR A 57 -5.43 20.03 15.84
CA THR A 57 -4.05 20.27 16.30
C THR A 57 -3.78 19.64 17.67
N PRO A 58 -2.51 19.46 18.07
CA PRO A 58 -2.15 19.02 19.43
C PRO A 58 -2.73 19.94 20.51
N LYS A 59 -2.77 21.25 20.25
CA LYS A 59 -3.29 22.26 21.19
C LYS A 59 -4.79 22.09 21.40
N ASP A 60 -5.57 22.02 20.32
CA ASP A 60 -7.02 21.82 20.39
C ASP A 60 -7.37 20.51 21.11
N MET A 61 -6.52 19.48 20.92
CA MET A 61 -6.68 18.17 21.56
C MET A 61 -6.44 18.25 23.06
N ALA A 62 -5.36 18.90 23.50
CA ALA A 62 -5.08 19.13 24.92
C ALA A 62 -6.19 19.95 25.60
N GLU A 63 -6.68 21.01 24.95
CA GLU A 63 -7.81 21.83 25.46
C GLU A 63 -9.13 21.05 25.52
N TYR A 64 -9.34 20.10 24.62
CA TYR A 64 -10.52 19.22 24.63
C TYR A 64 -10.46 18.19 25.77
N LEU A 65 -9.30 17.54 25.96
CA LEU A 65 -9.08 16.60 27.06
C LEU A 65 -9.19 17.30 28.42
N ASN A 66 -8.57 18.47 28.58
CA ASN A 66 -8.67 19.25 29.83
C ASN A 66 -10.13 19.57 30.18
N ARG A 67 -10.93 20.01 29.21
CA ARG A 67 -12.38 20.26 29.42
C ARG A 67 -13.16 19.00 29.81
N ARG A 68 -12.85 17.83 29.24
CA ARG A 68 -13.48 16.55 29.67
C ARG A 68 -13.06 16.14 31.08
N ASN A 69 -11.79 16.32 31.43
CA ASN A 69 -11.26 15.96 32.75
C ASN A 69 -11.85 16.85 33.85
N VAL A 70 -12.03 18.16 33.59
CA VAL A 70 -12.73 19.08 34.49
C VAL A 70 -14.22 18.72 34.62
N ALA A 71 -14.87 18.31 33.53
CA ALA A 71 -16.29 17.94 33.53
C ALA A 71 -16.59 16.57 34.18
N ASN A 72 -15.60 15.69 34.32
CA ASN A 72 -15.74 14.40 34.99
C ASN A 72 -14.45 14.03 35.77
N PRO A 73 -14.18 14.69 36.90
CA PRO A 73 -12.97 14.44 37.69
C PRO A 73 -13.06 13.05 38.33
N GLY A 74 -12.22 12.12 37.85
CA GLY A 74 -12.20 10.71 38.28
C GLY A 74 -12.63 9.71 37.20
N GLY A 75 -13.11 10.16 36.04
CA GLY A 75 -13.27 9.31 34.87
C GLY A 75 -11.91 8.95 34.23
N LEU A 76 -11.78 7.73 33.71
CA LEU A 76 -10.66 7.38 32.82
C LEU A 76 -10.63 8.36 31.62
N PRO A 77 -9.44 8.77 31.13
CA PRO A 77 -9.32 9.54 29.90
C PRO A 77 -10.04 8.81 28.77
N ARG A 78 -11.14 9.39 28.28
CA ARG A 78 -11.88 8.90 27.12
C ARG A 78 -11.76 9.93 26.01
N GLY A 79 -10.99 9.55 25.02
CA GLY A 79 -10.76 10.23 23.75
C GLY A 79 -9.99 9.25 22.85
N PRO A 80 -9.54 9.65 21.66
CA PRO A 80 -8.75 8.81 20.78
C PRO A 80 -7.27 8.71 21.20
N GLY A 81 -7.00 8.69 22.50
CA GLY A 81 -5.70 8.27 23.04
C GLY A 81 -5.43 6.83 22.62
N GLY A 82 -4.15 6.45 22.54
CA GLY A 82 -3.75 5.14 22.02
C GLY A 82 -3.67 5.04 20.50
N VAL A 83 -4.05 6.07 19.71
CA VAL A 83 -4.01 6.02 18.23
C VAL A 83 -3.14 7.14 17.65
N ASP A 84 -2.09 6.79 16.90
CA ASP A 84 -1.33 7.76 16.10
C ASP A 84 -1.93 7.91 14.69
N PHE A 85 -2.84 8.88 14.54
CA PHE A 85 -3.46 9.16 13.24
C PHE A 85 -2.48 9.65 12.16
N SER A 86 -1.27 10.08 12.51
CA SER A 86 -0.23 10.43 11.52
C SER A 86 0.23 9.19 10.71
N THR A 87 -0.11 7.99 11.19
CA THR A 87 0.13 6.70 10.53
C THR A 87 -1.12 5.98 9.99
N LEU A 88 -2.32 6.58 10.13
CA LEU A 88 -3.59 6.03 9.67
C LEU A 88 -3.55 5.63 8.19
N ASP A 89 -3.90 4.40 7.83
CA ASP A 89 -3.96 3.91 6.44
C ASP A 89 -5.09 2.88 6.23
N LEU A 90 -5.56 2.65 4.99
CA LEU A 90 -6.70 1.78 4.69
C LEU A 90 -6.28 0.32 4.46
N LYS A 91 -6.60 -0.59 5.38
CA LYS A 91 -6.16 -2.00 5.29
C LYS A 91 -7.24 -2.98 4.87
N TYR A 92 -8.51 -2.60 4.88
CA TYR A 92 -9.60 -3.45 4.42
C TYR A 92 -10.72 -2.63 3.77
N ILE A 93 -11.28 -3.17 2.69
CA ILE A 93 -12.59 -2.78 2.17
C ILE A 93 -13.39 -4.03 1.76
N GLY A 94 -14.63 -4.10 2.20
CA GLY A 94 -15.57 -5.16 1.88
C GLY A 94 -16.09 -5.06 0.44
N LYS A 95 -16.72 -6.15 -0.01
CA LYS A 95 -17.37 -6.22 -1.32
C LYS A 95 -18.56 -5.27 -1.31
N PRO A 96 -18.66 -4.35 -2.28
CA PRO A 96 -19.81 -3.47 -2.41
C PRO A 96 -21.03 -4.31 -2.80
N VAL A 97 -22.05 -4.26 -1.95
CA VAL A 97 -23.37 -4.85 -2.24
C VAL A 97 -24.38 -3.72 -2.24
N LYS A 98 -25.10 -3.56 -3.35
CA LYS A 98 -26.05 -2.48 -3.59
C LYS A 98 -27.05 -2.35 -2.43
N GLY A 99 -27.13 -1.17 -1.82
CA GLY A 99 -27.98 -0.87 -0.68
C GLY A 99 -27.50 -1.40 0.68
N LYS A 100 -26.31 -2.02 0.77
CA LYS A 100 -25.70 -2.50 2.03
C LYS A 100 -24.38 -1.81 2.38
N GLY A 101 -23.91 -0.89 1.54
CA GLY A 101 -22.62 -0.22 1.71
C GLY A 101 -21.43 -1.16 1.64
N VAL A 102 -20.34 -0.75 2.29
CA VAL A 102 -19.14 -1.56 2.53
C VAL A 102 -18.70 -1.44 3.98
N ASP A 103 -18.20 -2.53 4.53
CA ASP A 103 -17.33 -2.48 5.70
C ASP A 103 -15.93 -2.00 5.26
N PHE A 104 -15.27 -1.18 6.07
CA PHE A 104 -13.86 -0.84 5.88
C PHE A 104 -13.11 -0.80 7.21
N ALA A 105 -11.80 -1.03 7.17
CA ALA A 105 -10.93 -0.87 8.33
C ALA A 105 -9.68 -0.08 7.97
N PHE A 106 -9.41 0.96 8.75
CA PHE A 106 -8.09 1.57 8.83
C PHE A 106 -7.22 0.80 9.81
N ASP A 107 -5.90 0.91 9.65
CA ASP A 107 -4.94 0.66 10.71
C ASP A 107 -4.16 1.93 11.07
N ALA A 108 -3.56 1.94 12.25
CA ALA A 108 -2.66 2.99 12.73
C ALA A 108 -1.70 2.40 13.76
N ASN A 109 -0.56 3.06 13.99
CA ASN A 109 0.28 2.78 15.16
C ASN A 109 -0.49 3.06 16.45
N GLU A 110 -0.21 2.24 17.46
CA GLU A 110 -0.54 2.55 18.85
C GLU A 110 0.29 3.75 19.33
N ASP A 111 -0.32 4.61 20.15
CA ASP A 111 0.40 5.62 20.94
C ASP A 111 0.05 5.47 22.42
N PRO A 112 0.79 4.62 23.16
CA PRO A 112 0.63 4.45 24.61
C PRO A 112 0.93 5.72 25.43
N THR A 113 1.45 6.79 24.80
CA THR A 113 1.70 8.08 25.46
C THR A 113 0.57 9.09 25.30
N GLU A 114 -0.45 8.76 24.49
CA GLU A 114 -1.66 9.57 24.22
C GLU A 114 -1.40 10.99 23.66
N LYS A 115 -0.32 11.19 22.91
CA LYS A 115 0.11 12.49 22.34
C LYS A 115 -0.31 12.70 20.88
N SER A 116 -0.62 11.62 20.16
CA SER A 116 -0.85 11.62 18.70
C SER A 116 -2.30 11.42 18.27
N GLY A 117 -3.25 11.45 19.21
CA GLY A 117 -4.70 11.31 18.98
C GLY A 117 -5.38 12.46 18.22
N TRP A 118 -4.63 13.31 17.53
CA TRP A 118 -5.10 14.51 16.81
C TRP A 118 -4.93 14.35 15.28
N GLY A 119 -5.60 15.18 14.49
CA GLY A 119 -5.51 15.21 13.03
C GLY A 119 -6.26 14.09 12.29
N GLY A 120 -6.88 13.14 12.99
CA GLY A 120 -7.49 11.94 12.41
C GLY A 120 -8.55 12.23 11.34
N ARG A 121 -9.37 13.26 11.53
CA ARG A 121 -10.37 13.67 10.53
C ARG A 121 -9.75 14.06 9.20
N ALA A 122 -8.62 14.78 9.20
CA ALA A 122 -7.96 15.19 7.97
C ALA A 122 -7.36 13.99 7.21
N LYS A 123 -6.75 13.04 7.94
CA LYS A 123 -6.15 11.84 7.33
C LYS A 123 -7.19 10.86 6.79
N ALA A 124 -8.28 10.61 7.54
CA ALA A 124 -9.39 9.79 7.06
C ALA A 124 -10.11 10.43 5.86
N GLN A 125 -10.30 11.76 5.86
CA GLN A 125 -10.89 12.48 4.75
C GLN A 125 -10.02 12.40 3.49
N LEU A 126 -8.70 12.58 3.60
CA LEU A 126 -7.75 12.41 2.49
C LEU A 126 -7.85 11.02 1.87
N ILE A 127 -7.89 9.96 2.68
CA ILE A 127 -8.04 8.58 2.20
C ILE A 127 -9.36 8.41 1.44
N SER A 128 -10.46 8.92 2.01
CA SER A 128 -11.78 8.85 1.38
C SER A 128 -11.84 9.63 0.06
N ASP A 129 -11.32 10.85 0.01
CA ASP A 129 -11.31 11.70 -1.18
C ASP A 129 -10.42 11.12 -2.29
N ALA A 130 -9.27 10.56 -1.91
CA ALA A 130 -8.39 9.88 -2.85
C ALA A 130 -9.07 8.65 -3.44
N PHE A 131 -9.63 7.77 -2.61
CA PHE A 131 -10.41 6.61 -3.05
C PHE A 131 -11.48 6.99 -4.09
N PHE A 132 -12.24 8.06 -3.85
CA PHE A 132 -13.25 8.51 -4.80
C PHE A 132 -12.67 9.17 -6.06
N THR A 133 -11.60 9.95 -5.93
CA THR A 133 -10.88 10.51 -7.09
C THR A 133 -10.40 9.40 -8.02
N TRP A 134 -9.88 8.31 -7.45
CA TRP A 134 -9.44 7.11 -8.19
C TRP A 134 -10.57 6.30 -8.82
N LEU A 135 -11.81 6.43 -8.33
CA LEU A 135 -13.00 5.88 -9.01
C LEU A 135 -13.46 6.81 -10.14
N ALA A 136 -13.53 8.12 -9.86
CA ALA A 136 -14.16 9.12 -10.73
C ALA A 136 -13.41 9.38 -12.03
N LEU A 137 -12.08 9.32 -11.99
CA LEU A 137 -11.21 9.51 -13.12
C LEU A 137 -10.71 8.17 -13.67
N SER A 138 -10.36 8.14 -14.96
CA SER A 138 -9.79 6.97 -15.62
C SER A 138 -8.30 6.81 -15.30
N PRO A 139 -7.74 5.58 -15.28
CA PRO A 139 -6.36 5.35 -14.83
C PRO A 139 -5.26 6.08 -15.63
N ASP A 140 -5.51 6.42 -16.90
CA ASP A 140 -4.59 7.19 -17.73
C ASP A 140 -4.36 8.64 -17.24
N LYS A 141 -5.15 9.12 -16.27
CA LYS A 141 -4.99 10.44 -15.63
C LYS A 141 -4.12 10.42 -14.38
N PHE A 142 -3.73 9.24 -13.87
CA PHE A 142 -3.13 9.09 -12.54
C PHE A 142 -1.63 9.31 -12.52
N TRP A 143 -1.16 10.37 -13.18
CA TRP A 143 0.26 10.73 -13.20
C TRP A 143 0.45 12.24 -13.07
N VAL A 144 1.64 12.61 -12.63
CA VAL A 144 2.15 13.98 -12.54
C VAL A 144 3.57 14.04 -13.07
N ASN A 145 4.02 15.20 -13.53
CA ASN A 145 5.33 15.37 -14.17
C ASN A 145 5.85 16.80 -13.97
N LEU A 146 6.97 16.94 -13.27
CA LEU A 146 7.78 18.15 -13.22
C LEU A 146 8.96 18.01 -14.20
N ASN A 147 8.82 18.62 -15.36
CA ASN A 147 9.84 18.74 -16.41
C ASN A 147 9.75 20.16 -16.99
N PRO A 148 10.80 21.00 -16.95
CA PRO A 148 10.73 22.39 -17.39
C PRO A 148 10.40 22.54 -18.88
N ASP A 149 10.69 21.52 -19.69
CA ASP A 149 10.41 21.48 -21.12
C ASP A 149 8.96 21.10 -21.45
N GLU A 150 8.18 20.67 -20.46
CA GLU A 150 6.80 20.18 -20.66
C GLU A 150 5.76 20.92 -19.78
N PRO A 151 5.67 22.27 -19.86
CA PRO A 151 4.77 23.06 -19.00
C PRO A 151 3.28 22.74 -19.18
N ASP A 152 2.87 22.28 -20.36
CA ASP A 152 1.48 21.87 -20.63
C ASP A 152 1.18 20.43 -20.15
N ARG A 153 2.21 19.68 -19.74
CA ARG A 153 2.13 18.26 -19.35
C ARG A 153 2.49 18.08 -17.87
N ILE A 154 1.97 18.95 -17.00
CA ILE A 154 2.15 18.82 -15.54
C ILE A 154 1.33 17.64 -15.00
N MET A 155 0.03 17.61 -15.29
CA MET A 155 -0.94 16.58 -14.88
C MET A 155 -2.31 16.89 -15.50
N ASP A 156 -3.25 15.94 -15.45
CA ASP A 156 -4.65 16.17 -15.83
C ASP A 156 -5.29 17.33 -15.03
N ALA A 157 -6.06 18.18 -15.72
CA ALA A 157 -6.61 19.41 -15.16
C ALA A 157 -7.78 19.21 -14.18
N LYS A 158 -8.45 18.04 -14.20
CA LYS A 158 -9.44 17.65 -13.19
C LYS A 158 -8.73 17.01 -11.99
N PHE A 159 -7.77 16.13 -12.24
CA PHE A 159 -6.96 15.52 -11.18
C PHE A 159 -6.23 16.58 -10.34
N GLY A 160 -5.71 17.64 -10.97
CA GLY A 160 -5.09 18.80 -10.32
C GLY A 160 -6.00 19.67 -9.46
N LYS A 161 -7.31 19.38 -9.40
CA LYS A 161 -8.27 20.04 -8.48
C LYS A 161 -8.57 19.22 -7.22
N THR A 162 -7.86 18.11 -7.01
CA THR A 162 -8.06 17.16 -5.90
C THR A 162 -6.85 17.09 -4.99
N ASP A 163 -7.06 16.77 -3.70
CA ASP A 163 -5.95 16.53 -2.77
C ASP A 163 -5.07 15.32 -3.19
N ALA A 164 -5.63 14.31 -3.85
CA ALA A 164 -4.84 13.19 -4.36
C ALA A 164 -3.85 13.64 -5.45
N GLY A 165 -4.30 14.47 -6.39
CA GLY A 165 -3.45 15.04 -7.43
C GLY A 165 -2.37 15.98 -6.87
N ARG A 166 -2.73 16.80 -5.88
CA ARG A 166 -1.78 17.63 -5.13
C ARG A 166 -0.70 16.80 -4.45
N VAL A 167 -1.09 15.76 -3.70
CA VAL A 167 -0.15 14.89 -2.96
C VAL A 167 0.85 14.22 -3.90
N LEU A 168 0.43 13.80 -5.09
CA LEU A 168 1.36 13.26 -6.09
C LEU A 168 2.38 14.31 -6.56
N LEU A 169 1.93 15.52 -6.92
CA LEU A 169 2.81 16.56 -7.46
C LEU A 169 3.78 17.14 -6.39
N GLU A 170 3.32 17.28 -5.14
CA GLU A 170 4.18 17.62 -4.00
C GLU A 170 5.22 16.53 -3.71
N ALA A 171 4.83 15.25 -3.78
CA ALA A 171 5.74 14.14 -3.57
C ALA A 171 6.83 14.05 -4.66
N ASP A 172 6.54 14.44 -5.90
CA ASP A 172 7.54 14.51 -6.95
C ASP A 172 8.61 15.58 -6.66
N LEU A 173 8.19 16.79 -6.25
CA LEU A 173 9.14 17.84 -5.85
C LEU A 173 9.97 17.41 -4.64
N GLN A 174 9.32 16.82 -3.63
CA GLN A 174 10.00 16.30 -2.44
C GLN A 174 10.99 15.17 -2.76
N MET A 175 10.68 14.31 -3.74
CA MET A 175 11.56 13.24 -4.22
C MET A 175 12.80 13.79 -4.90
N LYS A 176 12.67 14.87 -5.68
CA LYS A 176 13.83 15.57 -6.25
C LYS A 176 14.74 16.13 -5.14
N HIS A 177 14.18 16.76 -4.10
CA HIS A 177 14.97 17.24 -2.96
C HIS A 177 15.67 16.10 -2.20
N ASP A 178 15.01 14.98 -1.96
CA ASP A 178 15.60 13.85 -1.23
C ASP A 178 16.62 13.07 -2.10
N PHE A 179 16.49 13.10 -3.43
CA PHE A 179 17.50 12.62 -4.38
C PHE A 179 18.75 13.50 -4.38
N TYR A 180 18.60 14.83 -4.35
CA TYR A 180 19.70 15.76 -4.15
C TYR A 180 20.45 15.49 -2.82
N LYS A 181 19.74 15.40 -1.69
CA LYS A 181 20.35 15.05 -0.38
C LYS A 181 21.10 13.71 -0.39
N ALA A 182 20.63 12.71 -1.13
CA ALA A 182 21.31 11.43 -1.24
C ALA A 182 22.64 11.52 -2.01
N MET A 183 22.81 12.55 -2.85
CA MET A 183 24.02 12.84 -3.61
C MET A 183 24.95 13.83 -2.89
N ASP A 184 24.55 14.39 -1.75
CA ASP A 184 25.31 15.44 -1.04
C ASP A 184 26.74 14.99 -0.69
N PRO A 185 27.80 15.63 -1.24
CA PRO A 185 29.19 15.24 -1.07
C PRO A 185 29.71 15.41 0.36
N ASP A 186 29.00 16.09 1.27
CA ASP A 186 29.37 16.12 2.68
C ASP A 186 28.96 14.83 3.42
N THR A 187 28.04 14.04 2.84
CA THR A 187 27.58 12.75 3.37
C THR A 187 28.44 11.57 2.90
N ASP A 188 28.49 10.49 3.70
CA ASP A 188 29.24 9.28 3.34
C ASP A 188 28.62 8.47 2.18
N LEU A 189 27.37 8.75 1.82
CA LEU A 189 26.77 8.22 0.59
C LEU A 189 27.25 9.04 -0.62
N GLY A 190 27.12 10.37 -0.56
CA GLY A 190 27.52 11.27 -1.64
C GLY A 190 29.02 11.20 -1.95
N LYS A 191 29.90 11.16 -0.94
CA LYS A 191 31.36 10.97 -1.15
C LYS A 191 31.67 9.75 -2.01
N ARG A 192 31.06 8.61 -1.68
CA ARG A 192 31.25 7.36 -2.44
C ARG A 192 30.58 7.43 -3.81
N TYR A 193 29.42 8.07 -3.92
CA TYR A 193 28.70 8.28 -5.17
C TYR A 193 29.55 9.08 -6.18
N TRP A 194 30.00 10.29 -5.81
CA TRP A 194 30.83 11.14 -6.66
C TRP A 194 32.18 10.50 -7.01
N ALA A 195 32.76 9.71 -6.10
CA ALA A 195 33.98 8.96 -6.37
C ALA A 195 33.81 7.80 -7.38
N ALA A 196 32.61 7.22 -7.45
CA ALA A 196 32.29 6.07 -8.30
C ALA A 196 31.81 6.42 -9.71
N LEU A 197 31.42 7.67 -9.96
CA LEU A 197 31.02 8.14 -11.29
C LEU A 197 32.18 8.03 -12.32
N PRO A 198 31.87 7.81 -13.61
CA PRO A 198 32.87 7.91 -14.67
C PRO A 198 33.42 9.34 -14.72
N LYS A 199 34.64 9.51 -15.26
CA LYS A 199 35.34 10.79 -15.22
C LYS A 199 35.78 11.25 -16.61
N GLN A 200 35.47 12.50 -16.95
CA GLN A 200 36.03 13.21 -18.09
C GLN A 200 37.04 14.24 -17.58
N ASN A 201 38.26 14.27 -18.13
CA ASN A 201 39.34 15.18 -17.73
C ASN A 201 39.65 15.19 -16.21
N GLY A 202 39.38 14.08 -15.50
CA GLY A 202 39.55 13.94 -14.05
C GLY A 202 38.31 14.30 -13.21
N TYR A 203 37.29 14.92 -13.81
CA TYR A 203 36.07 15.39 -13.16
C TYR A 203 34.94 14.35 -13.27
N PRO A 204 34.11 14.14 -12.23
CA PRO A 204 32.93 13.28 -12.31
C PRO A 204 32.01 13.70 -13.45
N CYS A 205 31.44 12.74 -14.17
CA CYS A 205 30.59 12.98 -15.33
C CYS A 205 29.31 12.14 -15.25
N MET A 206 28.17 12.78 -15.52
CA MET A 206 26.85 12.14 -15.51
C MET A 206 25.86 12.92 -16.39
N PRO A 207 24.81 12.26 -16.93
CA PRO A 207 23.75 12.94 -17.67
C PRO A 207 22.76 13.65 -16.72
N GLY A 208 21.89 14.49 -17.28
CA GLY A 208 20.64 14.87 -16.61
C GLY A 208 19.75 13.64 -16.37
N LEU A 209 18.88 13.68 -15.36
CA LEU A 209 18.12 12.52 -14.90
C LEU A 209 16.61 12.76 -14.89
N ARG A 210 15.86 11.74 -15.29
CA ARG A 210 14.42 11.59 -15.05
C ARG A 210 14.21 10.59 -13.93
N ASN A 211 13.63 11.05 -12.82
CA ASN A 211 13.28 10.21 -11.67
C ASN A 211 11.77 10.20 -11.46
N TRP A 212 11.16 9.03 -11.23
CA TRP A 212 9.74 8.97 -10.89
C TRP A 212 9.38 7.88 -9.90
N ILE A 213 8.36 8.15 -9.09
CA ILE A 213 7.77 7.17 -8.17
C ILE A 213 6.66 6.42 -8.91
N GLU A 214 6.60 5.10 -8.75
CA GLU A 214 5.51 4.27 -9.28
C GLU A 214 5.16 3.12 -8.31
N PRO A 215 3.93 2.57 -8.36
CA PRO A 215 3.57 1.35 -7.66
C PRO A 215 4.52 0.18 -7.93
N LYS A 216 5.03 -0.42 -6.84
CA LYS A 216 5.54 -1.80 -6.86
C LYS A 216 4.34 -2.74 -6.64
N THR A 217 4.53 -4.05 -6.82
CA THR A 217 3.42 -5.02 -6.72
C THR A 217 2.84 -5.05 -5.30
N ALA A 218 1.63 -4.50 -5.13
CA ALA A 218 0.91 -4.55 -3.86
C ALA A 218 0.62 -6.00 -3.45
N GLN A 219 0.84 -6.33 -2.18
CA GLN A 219 0.42 -7.61 -1.60
C GLN A 219 -0.98 -7.43 -1.03
N VAL A 220 -1.93 -8.25 -1.49
CA VAL A 220 -3.31 -8.22 -1.03
C VAL A 220 -3.82 -9.63 -0.78
N ARG A 221 -4.92 -9.76 -0.05
CA ARG A 221 -5.74 -10.97 -0.04
C ARG A 221 -7.17 -10.62 -0.43
N GLU A 222 -7.70 -11.22 -1.49
CA GLU A 222 -9.16 -11.22 -1.71
C GLU A 222 -9.76 -12.49 -1.09
N GLN A 223 -10.64 -12.31 -0.11
CA GLN A 223 -11.31 -13.41 0.60
C GLN A 223 -12.58 -12.90 1.28
N ASP A 224 -13.53 -13.81 1.56
CA ASP A 224 -14.73 -13.58 2.39
C ASP A 224 -15.61 -12.41 1.90
N GLY A 225 -15.52 -12.08 0.61
CA GLY A 225 -16.19 -10.91 0.05
C GLY A 225 -15.57 -9.59 0.50
N GLY A 226 -14.24 -9.48 0.51
CA GLY A 226 -13.51 -8.22 0.67
C GLY A 226 -12.07 -8.32 0.17
N ILE A 227 -11.32 -7.23 0.31
CA ILE A 227 -9.87 -7.18 0.06
C ILE A 227 -9.13 -6.67 1.30
N TYR A 228 -8.16 -7.46 1.77
CA TYR A 228 -7.17 -7.07 2.76
C TYR A 228 -5.94 -6.54 2.03
N ILE A 229 -5.51 -5.32 2.36
CA ILE A 229 -4.35 -4.67 1.75
C ILE A 229 -3.17 -4.82 2.73
N LEU A 230 -2.22 -5.69 2.39
CA LEU A 230 -1.17 -6.16 3.30
C LEU A 230 0.09 -5.31 3.18
N ASP A 231 0.49 -4.99 1.95
CA ASP A 231 1.64 -4.14 1.67
C ASP A 231 1.40 -3.35 0.37
N THR A 232 1.75 -2.07 0.39
CA THR A 232 1.62 -1.11 -0.72
C THR A 232 2.94 -0.40 -0.96
N PRO A 233 3.99 -1.14 -1.38
CA PRO A 233 5.32 -0.57 -1.53
C PRO A 233 5.39 0.30 -2.80
N LEU A 234 6.15 1.39 -2.70
CA LEU A 234 6.46 2.27 -3.82
C LEU A 234 7.86 1.95 -4.35
N ARG A 235 8.03 2.07 -5.67
CA ARG A 235 9.31 1.94 -6.36
C ARG A 235 9.78 3.30 -6.85
N LEU A 236 11.08 3.57 -6.73
CA LEU A 236 11.71 4.67 -7.44
C LEU A 236 12.32 4.15 -8.75
N LYS A 237 12.13 4.92 -9.81
CA LYS A 237 12.76 4.74 -11.12
C LYS A 237 13.67 5.92 -11.42
N SER A 238 14.77 5.65 -12.11
CA SER A 238 15.70 6.63 -12.64
C SER A 238 16.10 6.25 -14.07
N THR A 239 16.35 7.24 -14.91
CA THR A 239 17.00 7.08 -16.22
C THR A 239 17.68 8.39 -16.63
N ALA A 240 18.70 8.32 -17.46
CA ALA A 240 19.23 9.48 -18.17
C ALA A 240 18.12 10.15 -19.01
N GLN A 241 18.02 11.48 -18.92
CA GLN A 241 17.20 12.32 -19.80
C GLN A 241 17.89 13.67 -20.01
N THR A 242 18.00 14.11 -21.26
CA THR A 242 18.42 15.47 -21.63
C THR A 242 17.24 16.43 -21.61
N THR A 243 17.48 17.68 -21.21
CA THR A 243 16.54 18.80 -21.28
C THR A 243 17.04 19.88 -22.22
N ILE A 244 16.12 20.70 -22.72
CA ILE A 244 16.41 21.88 -23.56
C ILE A 244 16.51 23.13 -22.68
N THR A 245 15.68 23.23 -21.64
CA THR A 245 15.75 24.32 -20.66
C THR A 245 17.09 24.28 -19.93
N PRO A 246 17.90 25.36 -19.97
CA PRO A 246 19.15 25.42 -19.22
C PRO A 246 18.84 25.53 -17.71
N GLY A 247 19.59 24.76 -16.91
CA GLY A 247 19.77 25.05 -15.49
C GLY A 247 20.84 26.13 -15.26
N PRO A 248 21.12 26.52 -14.01
CA PRO A 248 22.13 27.51 -13.71
C PRO A 248 23.55 26.99 -13.93
N GLY A 249 24.38 27.82 -14.55
CA GLY A 249 25.80 27.53 -14.78
C GLY A 249 26.03 26.56 -15.93
N THR A 250 27.18 25.90 -15.91
CA THR A 250 27.66 25.05 -17.01
C THR A 250 27.32 23.58 -16.74
N PRO A 251 26.84 22.81 -17.74
CA PRO A 251 26.68 21.37 -17.61
C PRO A 251 27.98 20.67 -17.17
N ILE A 252 27.86 19.67 -16.30
CA ILE A 252 28.99 18.90 -15.74
C ILE A 252 29.92 18.37 -16.83
N CYS A 253 29.33 17.78 -17.85
CA CYS A 253 29.99 17.17 -19.00
C CYS A 253 28.96 16.85 -20.08
N THR A 254 29.42 16.35 -21.23
CA THR A 254 28.58 15.66 -22.22
C THR A 254 29.00 14.18 -22.25
N PRO A 255 28.34 13.28 -21.49
CA PRO A 255 28.71 11.88 -21.43
C PRO A 255 28.39 11.17 -22.75
N ASN A 256 29.27 10.27 -23.18
CA ASN A 256 28.95 9.32 -24.24
C ASN A 256 28.03 8.19 -23.72
N GLU A 257 27.64 7.26 -24.58
CA GLU A 257 26.71 6.17 -24.22
C GLU A 257 27.27 5.23 -23.14
N ALA A 258 28.57 4.92 -23.18
CA ALA A 258 29.21 4.04 -22.21
C ALA A 258 29.34 4.71 -20.83
N GLU A 259 29.66 6.00 -20.80
CA GLU A 259 29.69 6.82 -19.59
C GLU A 259 28.28 7.00 -19.01
N THR A 260 27.28 7.28 -19.85
CA THR A 260 25.86 7.34 -19.46
C THR A 260 25.42 6.04 -18.79
N LYS A 261 25.73 4.88 -19.41
CA LYS A 261 25.45 3.55 -18.83
C LYS A 261 26.24 3.28 -17.55
N ALA A 262 27.45 3.81 -17.40
CA ALA A 262 28.25 3.69 -16.19
C ALA A 262 27.67 4.53 -15.04
N ALA A 263 27.37 5.80 -15.28
CA ALA A 263 26.73 6.70 -14.32
C ALA A 263 25.36 6.15 -13.85
N GLN A 264 24.53 5.63 -14.77
CA GLN A 264 23.24 5.02 -14.42
C GLN A 264 23.41 3.84 -13.46
N ARG A 265 24.40 2.95 -13.67
CA ARG A 265 24.67 1.84 -12.73
C ARG A 265 25.02 2.32 -11.33
N VAL A 266 25.79 3.41 -11.21
CA VAL A 266 26.14 4.01 -9.91
C VAL A 266 24.89 4.58 -9.23
N ILE A 267 24.03 5.28 -9.98
CA ILE A 267 22.75 5.82 -9.49
C ILE A 267 21.83 4.69 -9.00
N ASP A 268 21.65 3.64 -9.81
CA ASP A 268 20.76 2.51 -9.52
C ASP A 268 21.24 1.69 -8.30
N GLN A 269 22.54 1.60 -8.08
CA GLN A 269 23.13 0.86 -6.95
C GLN A 269 23.21 1.66 -5.66
N MET A 270 23.33 2.99 -5.72
CA MET A 270 23.66 3.82 -4.56
C MET A 270 22.56 4.80 -4.16
N ILE A 271 21.99 5.53 -5.13
CA ILE A 271 21.04 6.62 -4.87
C ILE A 271 19.61 6.09 -4.86
N VAL A 272 19.22 5.32 -5.88
CA VAL A 272 17.85 4.80 -6.01
C VAL A 272 17.39 4.00 -4.77
N PRO A 273 18.18 3.08 -4.18
CA PRO A 273 17.74 2.32 -3.01
C PRO A 273 17.63 3.19 -1.74
N ALA A 274 18.47 4.21 -1.60
CA ALA A 274 18.43 5.13 -0.47
C ALA A 274 17.18 6.01 -0.51
N VAL A 275 16.84 6.55 -1.68
CA VAL A 275 15.64 7.40 -1.87
C VAL A 275 14.36 6.55 -1.88
N GLU A 276 14.35 5.35 -2.48
CA GLU A 276 13.21 4.40 -2.38
C GLU A 276 12.91 4.06 -0.92
N LYS A 277 13.93 3.84 -0.08
CA LYS A 277 13.73 3.65 1.36
C LYS A 277 13.07 4.87 2.00
N THR A 278 13.57 6.08 1.74
CA THR A 278 12.98 7.33 2.26
C THR A 278 11.51 7.50 1.83
N ILE A 279 11.18 7.24 0.57
CA ILE A 279 9.80 7.27 0.04
C ILE A 279 8.88 6.29 0.80
N ASN A 280 9.37 5.10 1.14
CA ASN A 280 8.58 4.08 1.82
C ASN A 280 8.49 4.27 3.34
N THR A 281 9.50 4.85 4.00
CA THR A 281 9.53 4.93 5.48
C THR A 281 9.34 6.33 6.06
N ALA A 282 9.73 7.39 5.36
CA ALA A 282 9.81 8.72 5.98
C ALA A 282 8.42 9.39 6.13
N PRO A 283 8.19 10.23 7.17
CA PRO A 283 6.89 10.83 7.43
C PRO A 283 6.36 11.75 6.32
N GLN A 284 7.24 12.45 5.59
CA GLN A 284 6.83 13.39 4.53
C GLN A 284 6.13 12.70 3.34
N TYR A 285 6.32 11.39 3.16
CA TYR A 285 5.62 10.59 2.14
C TYR A 285 4.43 9.80 2.69
N ALA A 286 4.05 9.97 3.97
CA ALA A 286 2.94 9.21 4.55
C ALA A 286 1.60 9.44 3.82
N ASP A 287 1.37 10.66 3.34
CA ASP A 287 0.16 10.98 2.57
C ASP A 287 0.20 10.40 1.15
N LEU A 288 1.38 10.31 0.52
CA LEU A 288 1.53 9.59 -0.75
C LEU A 288 1.20 8.09 -0.59
N ARG A 289 1.68 7.46 0.49
CA ARG A 289 1.40 6.05 0.79
C ARG A 289 -0.10 5.82 1.03
N ARG A 290 -0.78 6.68 1.82
CA ARG A 290 -2.26 6.67 1.96
C ARG A 290 -2.99 6.74 0.63
N VAL A 291 -2.58 7.69 -0.21
CA VAL A 291 -3.19 7.95 -1.51
C VAL A 291 -2.99 6.74 -2.44
N TYR A 292 -1.84 6.08 -2.42
CA TYR A 292 -1.62 4.81 -3.12
C TYR A 292 -2.41 3.63 -2.53
N THR A 293 -2.51 3.48 -1.20
CA THR A 293 -3.34 2.44 -0.59
C THR A 293 -4.82 2.62 -0.95
N ALA A 294 -5.32 3.86 -0.97
CA ALA A 294 -6.67 4.18 -1.45
C ALA A 294 -6.89 3.84 -2.94
N ARG A 295 -5.85 3.95 -3.78
CA ARG A 295 -5.87 3.53 -5.20
C ARG A 295 -6.14 2.02 -5.32
N VAL A 296 -5.53 1.21 -4.43
CA VAL A 296 -5.72 -0.25 -4.40
C VAL A 296 -7.13 -0.64 -4.00
N ALA A 297 -7.71 0.03 -3.00
CA ALA A 297 -9.10 -0.16 -2.60
C ALA A 297 -10.08 0.24 -3.72
N ALA A 298 -9.88 1.41 -4.35
CA ALA A 298 -10.72 1.90 -5.45
C ALA A 298 -10.71 0.95 -6.65
N GLU A 299 -9.56 0.34 -6.98
CA GLU A 299 -9.48 -0.65 -8.04
C GLU A 299 -10.26 -1.93 -7.74
N TYR A 300 -10.21 -2.41 -6.50
CA TYR A 300 -11.03 -3.55 -6.11
C TYR A 300 -12.53 -3.27 -6.30
N ILE A 301 -12.98 -2.06 -5.94
CA ILE A 301 -14.37 -1.63 -6.12
C ILE A 301 -14.73 -1.53 -7.61
N ARG A 302 -13.88 -0.90 -8.45
CA ARG A 302 -14.02 -0.90 -9.92
C ARG A 302 -14.12 -2.33 -10.48
N GLN A 303 -13.29 -3.25 -10.00
CA GLN A 303 -13.27 -4.66 -10.41
C GLN A 303 -14.48 -5.47 -9.92
N GLN A 304 -15.14 -5.08 -8.81
CA GLN A 304 -16.42 -5.69 -8.42
C GLN A 304 -17.59 -5.10 -9.21
N ASP A 305 -17.58 -3.79 -9.44
CA ASP A 305 -18.63 -3.07 -10.17
C ASP A 305 -18.75 -3.54 -11.63
N ALA A 306 -17.60 -3.78 -12.29
CA ALA A 306 -17.54 -4.37 -13.63
C ALA A 306 -18.16 -5.79 -13.73
N LYS A 307 -18.33 -6.50 -12.60
CA LYS A 307 -19.02 -7.81 -12.54
C LYS A 307 -20.51 -7.67 -12.26
N ALA A 308 -20.90 -6.69 -11.44
CA ALA A 308 -22.28 -6.39 -11.10
C ALA A 308 -22.37 -4.94 -10.56
N PRO A 309 -23.23 -4.07 -11.12
CA PRO A 309 -23.32 -2.66 -10.71
C PRO A 309 -23.61 -2.46 -9.22
N THR A 310 -22.82 -1.58 -8.62
CA THR A 310 -22.79 -1.25 -7.18
C THR A 310 -23.36 0.14 -6.91
N ASP A 311 -23.39 0.55 -5.63
CA ASP A 311 -23.71 1.94 -5.27
C ASP A 311 -22.63 2.94 -5.76
N TYR A 312 -21.41 2.47 -6.08
CA TYR A 312 -20.33 3.29 -6.63
C TYR A 312 -20.41 3.46 -8.16
N HIS A 313 -21.25 2.70 -8.86
CA HIS A 313 -21.32 2.64 -10.33
C HIS A 313 -21.39 4.02 -10.99
N LYS A 314 -22.20 4.94 -10.45
CA LYS A 314 -22.38 6.29 -10.98
C LYS A 314 -21.15 7.19 -10.90
N ILE A 315 -20.17 6.84 -10.05
CA ILE A 315 -18.90 7.55 -9.94
C ILE A 315 -17.93 7.06 -11.00
N ILE A 316 -17.91 5.75 -11.25
CA ILE A 316 -16.77 5.11 -11.93
C ILE A 316 -16.60 5.68 -13.33
N ASN A 317 -15.43 6.31 -13.54
CA ASN A 317 -15.06 7.01 -14.77
C ASN A 317 -16.04 8.16 -15.18
N SER A 318 -16.83 8.71 -14.25
CA SER A 318 -17.76 9.82 -14.50
C SER A 318 -17.08 11.11 -14.96
N GLY A 319 -15.80 11.28 -14.64
CA GLY A 319 -15.05 12.50 -14.88
C GLY A 319 -15.46 13.67 -13.98
N ASP A 320 -16.27 13.46 -12.95
CA ASP A 320 -16.63 14.50 -11.97
C ASP A 320 -15.91 14.28 -10.64
N VAL A 321 -15.08 15.25 -10.25
CA VAL A 321 -14.34 15.28 -8.97
C VAL A 321 -14.77 16.43 -8.06
N SER A 322 -15.85 17.15 -8.40
CA SER A 322 -16.31 18.36 -7.68
C SER A 322 -16.61 18.12 -6.19
N ARG A 323 -16.93 16.88 -5.80
CA ARG A 323 -17.18 16.45 -4.41
C ARG A 323 -15.92 16.24 -3.57
N TRP A 324 -14.75 16.11 -4.21
CA TRP A 324 -13.45 15.83 -3.58
C TRP A 324 -12.40 16.90 -3.98
N PRO A 325 -12.71 18.19 -3.77
CA PRO A 325 -11.79 19.28 -4.10
C PRO A 325 -10.60 19.31 -3.13
N LEU A 326 -9.60 20.12 -3.46
CA LEU A 326 -8.59 20.58 -2.51
C LEU A 326 -9.25 21.12 -1.22
N ARG A 327 -9.02 20.44 -0.09
CA ARG A 327 -9.55 20.81 1.23
C ARG A 327 -8.56 21.66 2.01
N ALA A 328 -9.02 22.25 3.11
CA ALA A 328 -8.20 23.05 4.02
C ALA A 328 -6.93 22.31 4.49
N PRO A 329 -5.75 22.95 4.48
CA PRO A 329 -5.47 24.36 4.16
C PRO A 329 -5.17 24.63 2.66
N ASN A 330 -5.38 23.66 1.77
CA ASN A 330 -4.85 23.64 0.42
C ASN A 330 -5.77 24.24 -0.65
N GLN A 331 -6.86 24.93 -0.29
CA GLN A 331 -7.86 25.41 -1.29
C GLN A 331 -7.27 26.38 -2.33
N ASN A 332 -6.20 27.08 -1.96
CA ASN A 332 -5.49 28.02 -2.83
C ASN A 332 -4.27 27.39 -3.55
N TRP A 333 -4.05 26.09 -3.39
CA TRP A 333 -2.97 25.37 -4.08
C TRP A 333 -3.26 25.27 -5.58
N THR A 334 -2.25 25.45 -6.43
CA THR A 334 -2.36 25.21 -7.88
C THR A 334 -1.14 24.45 -8.38
N ARG A 335 -1.36 23.56 -9.36
CA ARG A 335 -0.28 22.81 -10.04
C ARG A 335 0.67 23.75 -10.76
N GLU A 336 0.18 24.88 -11.26
CA GLU A 336 0.95 25.93 -11.93
C GLU A 336 1.88 26.66 -10.95
N ALA A 337 1.43 26.96 -9.73
CA ALA A 337 2.29 27.57 -8.70
C ALA A 337 3.41 26.63 -8.26
N LEU A 338 3.10 25.33 -8.07
CA LEU A 338 4.12 24.33 -7.74
C LEU A 338 5.09 24.11 -8.91
N PHE A 339 4.60 24.03 -10.15
CA PHE A 339 5.44 23.96 -11.34
C PHE A 339 6.35 25.18 -11.49
N ASN A 340 5.85 26.39 -11.24
CA ASN A 340 6.66 27.61 -11.27
C ASN A 340 7.73 27.61 -10.16
N LYS A 341 7.40 27.13 -8.95
CA LYS A 341 8.40 26.93 -7.88
C LYS A 341 9.48 25.93 -8.32
N TYR A 342 9.08 24.79 -8.88
CA TYR A 342 9.99 23.79 -9.42
C TYR A 342 10.87 24.36 -10.54
N ARG A 343 10.29 25.09 -11.50
CA ARG A 343 11.02 25.70 -12.61
C ARG A 343 12.01 26.76 -12.12
N TYR A 344 11.66 27.51 -11.07
CA TYR A 344 12.60 28.42 -10.40
C TYR A 344 13.78 27.64 -9.78
N ILE A 345 13.52 26.62 -8.96
CA ILE A 345 14.55 25.73 -8.40
C ILE A 345 15.43 25.12 -9.50
N TYR A 346 14.83 24.69 -10.61
CA TYR A 346 15.53 24.11 -11.76
C TYR A 346 16.46 25.10 -12.47
N THR A 347 16.07 26.38 -12.57
CA THR A 347 16.77 27.42 -13.36
C THR A 347 17.64 28.37 -12.55
N HIS A 348 17.45 28.43 -11.23
CA HIS A 348 18.23 29.26 -10.29
C HIS A 348 19.04 28.43 -9.28
N GLY A 349 18.73 27.13 -9.13
CA GLY A 349 19.39 26.24 -8.20
C GLY A 349 18.82 26.33 -6.78
N GLU A 350 18.82 25.20 -6.08
CA GLU A 350 18.56 25.12 -4.63
C GLU A 350 19.67 24.35 -3.91
N PHE A 351 20.39 23.47 -4.64
CA PHE A 351 21.47 22.64 -4.12
C PHE A 351 22.75 22.90 -4.92
N GLU A 352 23.74 23.54 -4.29
CA GLU A 352 25.08 23.75 -4.85
C GLU A 352 26.08 22.78 -4.22
N TYR A 353 26.74 21.95 -5.04
CA TYR A 353 27.76 21.02 -4.55
C TYR A 353 29.17 21.56 -4.77
N LYS A 354 29.92 21.70 -3.68
CA LYS A 354 31.37 21.93 -3.73
C LYS A 354 32.08 20.60 -3.99
N ILE A 355 32.22 20.25 -5.26
CA ILE A 355 32.98 19.06 -5.64
C ILE A 355 34.48 19.40 -5.60
N PRO A 356 35.38 18.52 -5.10
CA PRO A 356 36.83 18.78 -5.01
C PRO A 356 37.58 19.00 -6.33
N ALA A 357 36.87 19.22 -7.44
CA ALA A 357 37.40 19.23 -8.78
C ALA A 357 36.53 20.17 -9.67
N ASN A 358 37.07 21.35 -10.01
CA ASN A 358 36.49 22.42 -10.86
C ASN A 358 35.13 23.03 -10.46
N GLY A 359 34.94 23.31 -9.16
CA GLY A 359 33.96 24.30 -8.71
C GLY A 359 32.56 23.75 -8.44
N THR A 360 31.54 24.61 -8.55
CA THR A 360 30.15 24.28 -8.24
C THR A 360 29.54 23.45 -9.37
N VAL A 361 29.25 22.18 -9.08
CA VAL A 361 28.59 21.25 -10.00
C VAL A 361 27.10 21.20 -9.70
N GLN A 362 26.28 21.28 -10.74
CA GLN A 362 24.82 21.21 -10.63
C GLN A 362 24.26 19.92 -11.24
N VAL A 363 23.33 19.30 -10.52
CA VAL A 363 22.58 18.12 -10.96
C VAL A 363 21.17 18.57 -11.32
N TYR A 364 20.62 18.06 -12.43
CA TYR A 364 19.27 18.40 -12.88
C TYR A 364 18.36 17.18 -12.88
N LEU A 365 17.24 17.28 -12.16
CA LEU A 365 16.27 16.20 -11.99
C LEU A 365 14.89 16.60 -12.53
N VAL A 366 14.41 15.90 -13.55
CA VAL A 366 13.03 15.95 -14.04
C VAL A 366 12.28 14.68 -13.62
N GLY A 367 10.99 14.57 -13.91
CA GLY A 367 10.21 13.33 -13.78
C GLY A 367 8.92 13.51 -13.01
N GLY A 368 8.48 12.56 -12.18
CA GLY A 368 7.08 12.56 -11.75
C GLY A 368 6.66 11.53 -10.68
N VAL A 369 5.34 11.32 -10.59
CA VAL A 369 4.73 10.14 -9.97
C VAL A 369 3.73 9.55 -10.95
N ASP A 370 3.78 8.24 -11.18
CA ASP A 370 2.87 7.51 -12.07
C ASP A 370 2.16 6.38 -11.31
N MET A 371 0.86 6.55 -11.07
CA MET A 371 -0.06 5.61 -10.42
C MET A 371 -1.10 5.05 -11.41
N SER A 372 -0.88 5.21 -12.73
CA SER A 372 -1.77 4.69 -13.77
C SER A 372 -1.88 3.17 -13.74
N LYS A 373 -0.75 2.52 -13.49
CA LYS A 373 -0.62 1.07 -13.30
C LYS A 373 -0.79 0.71 -11.83
N GLN A 374 -1.42 -0.43 -11.58
CA GLN A 374 -1.55 -0.99 -10.23
C GLN A 374 -1.25 -2.49 -10.22
N PRO A 375 0.04 -2.89 -10.29
CA PRO A 375 0.42 -4.28 -10.12
C PRO A 375 -0.01 -4.79 -8.74
N LYS A 376 -0.65 -5.95 -8.70
CA LYS A 376 -1.27 -6.53 -7.50
C LYS A 376 -1.05 -8.03 -7.47
N HIS A 377 -0.63 -8.58 -6.33
CA HIS A 377 -0.46 -10.01 -6.11
C HIS A 377 -1.39 -10.46 -4.98
N ASN A 378 -2.31 -11.38 -5.29
CA ASN A 378 -3.24 -11.96 -4.32
C ASN A 378 -2.55 -13.14 -3.61
N VAL A 379 -2.17 -12.96 -2.35
CA VAL A 379 -1.49 -14.01 -1.58
C VAL A 379 -2.38 -15.23 -1.40
N SER A 380 -1.77 -16.42 -1.42
CA SER A 380 -2.51 -17.68 -1.29
C SER A 380 -3.22 -17.77 0.07
N LYS A 381 -4.36 -18.46 0.11
CA LYS A 381 -5.12 -18.67 1.36
C LYS A 381 -4.24 -19.28 2.46
N ALA A 382 -3.41 -20.28 2.12
CA ALA A 382 -2.51 -20.92 3.06
C ALA A 382 -1.48 -19.94 3.66
N ARG A 383 -0.82 -19.12 2.82
CA ARG A 383 0.12 -18.10 3.29
C ARG A 383 -0.58 -17.05 4.15
N PHE A 384 -1.74 -16.57 3.71
CA PHE A 384 -2.54 -15.60 4.45
C PHE A 384 -2.99 -16.14 5.81
N THR A 385 -3.56 -17.35 5.89
CA THR A 385 -3.95 -17.95 7.17
C THR A 385 -2.75 -18.21 8.09
N ALA A 386 -1.55 -18.44 7.56
CA ALA A 386 -0.33 -18.61 8.34
C ALA A 386 0.26 -17.29 8.87
N GLN A 387 0.16 -16.20 8.11
CA GLN A 387 0.78 -14.89 8.41
C GLN A 387 -0.21 -13.87 9.02
N HIS A 388 -1.50 -14.04 8.76
CA HIS A 388 -2.58 -13.09 9.04
C HIS A 388 -3.81 -13.81 9.61
N ARG A 389 -3.59 -14.72 10.57
CA ARG A 389 -4.59 -15.70 11.03
C ARG A 389 -5.88 -15.05 11.54
N TYR A 390 -5.75 -13.92 12.23
CA TYR A 390 -6.87 -13.26 12.92
C TYR A 390 -7.42 -12.05 12.17
N LEU A 391 -6.68 -11.50 11.18
CA LEU A 391 -7.04 -10.29 10.45
C LEU A 391 -8.48 -10.27 9.89
N PRO A 392 -9.06 -11.36 9.34
CA PRO A 392 -10.46 -11.36 8.92
C PRO A 392 -11.45 -11.03 10.04
N ARG A 393 -11.24 -11.64 11.22
CA ARG A 393 -12.07 -11.41 12.39
C ARG A 393 -11.82 -10.03 12.99
N GLN A 394 -10.57 -9.55 12.96
CA GLN A 394 -10.22 -8.23 13.46
C GLN A 394 -10.79 -7.12 12.57
N ALA A 395 -10.78 -7.28 11.24
CA ALA A 395 -11.44 -6.35 10.32
C ALA A 395 -12.95 -6.22 10.64
N GLN A 396 -13.66 -7.34 10.81
CA GLN A 396 -15.08 -7.34 11.22
C GLN A 396 -15.31 -6.76 12.63
N THR A 397 -14.38 -6.99 13.57
CA THR A 397 -14.45 -6.43 14.92
C THR A 397 -14.21 -4.92 14.93
N SER A 398 -13.28 -4.44 14.09
CA SER A 398 -12.88 -3.03 13.99
C SER A 398 -14.04 -2.10 13.60
N VAL A 399 -15.00 -2.61 12.82
CA VAL A 399 -16.24 -1.90 12.47
C VAL A 399 -17.04 -1.53 13.72
N LYS A 400 -17.00 -2.36 14.76
CA LYS A 400 -17.82 -2.22 15.97
C LYS A 400 -17.14 -1.37 17.04
N THR A 401 -15.84 -1.58 17.23
CA THR A 401 -14.97 -0.96 18.25
C THR A 401 -13.51 -0.98 17.81
N LEU A 402 -12.64 -0.21 18.47
CA LEU A 402 -11.18 -0.33 18.31
C LEU A 402 -10.71 -1.74 18.69
N THR A 403 -9.71 -2.27 18.01
CA THR A 403 -9.08 -3.56 18.37
C THR A 403 -7.61 -3.56 17.99
N ASP A 404 -6.76 -4.29 18.72
CA ASP A 404 -5.37 -4.56 18.32
C ASP A 404 -5.29 -5.09 16.88
N ASN A 405 -4.17 -4.86 16.20
CA ASN A 405 -3.75 -5.61 15.02
C ASN A 405 -2.80 -6.73 15.49
N THR A 406 -3.25 -7.99 15.54
CA THR A 406 -2.38 -9.08 16.05
C THR A 406 -1.28 -9.48 15.09
N ASP A 407 -1.35 -9.06 13.83
CA ASP A 407 -0.32 -9.34 12.83
C ASP A 407 0.85 -8.34 12.92
N MET A 408 0.63 -7.19 13.56
CA MET A 408 1.59 -6.09 13.67
C MET A 408 1.53 -5.47 15.07
N THR A 409 2.36 -5.97 15.99
CA THR A 409 2.51 -5.44 17.36
C THR A 409 2.68 -3.92 17.37
N GLY A 410 1.94 -3.20 18.22
CA GLY A 410 2.00 -1.74 18.28
C GLY A 410 1.16 -1.07 17.19
N ARG A 411 0.12 -1.73 16.68
CA ARG A 411 -0.87 -1.17 15.75
C ARG A 411 -2.27 -1.57 16.17
N VAL A 412 -3.23 -0.68 15.90
CA VAL A 412 -4.67 -0.88 16.10
C VAL A 412 -5.42 -0.83 14.78
N LEU A 413 -6.58 -1.47 14.75
CA LEU A 413 -7.56 -1.45 13.67
C LEU A 413 -8.83 -0.72 14.13
N LEU A 414 -9.29 0.19 13.29
CA LEU A 414 -10.52 0.96 13.50
C LEU A 414 -11.30 1.00 12.19
N GLY A 415 -12.56 0.56 12.21
CA GLY A 415 -13.40 0.42 11.03
C GLY A 415 -14.77 1.07 11.16
N ALA A 416 -15.51 1.06 10.05
CA ALA A 416 -16.90 1.48 9.98
C ALA A 416 -17.61 0.79 8.80
N ASN A 417 -18.94 0.89 8.78
CA ASN A 417 -19.80 0.46 7.69
C ASN A 417 -20.46 1.69 7.05
N THR A 418 -20.53 1.75 5.71
CA THR A 418 -21.02 2.91 4.95
C THR A 418 -22.55 2.93 4.71
N ALA A 419 -23.36 2.14 5.42
CA ALA A 419 -24.82 2.04 5.23
C ALA A 419 -25.61 2.00 6.56
N ALA A 420 -25.09 2.65 7.61
CA ALA A 420 -25.73 2.85 8.91
C ALA A 420 -26.01 1.61 9.79
N ASP A 421 -25.80 0.40 9.28
CA ASP A 421 -25.84 -0.84 10.08
C ASP A 421 -24.51 -1.01 10.84
N ASP A 422 -24.56 -0.78 12.16
CA ASP A 422 -23.40 -0.87 13.05
C ASP A 422 -23.13 -2.30 13.56
N THR A 423 -23.88 -3.28 13.07
CA THR A 423 -23.74 -4.70 13.45
C THR A 423 -22.74 -5.47 12.59
N GLY A 424 -22.21 -4.87 11.52
CA GLY A 424 -21.14 -5.44 10.67
C GLY A 424 -21.56 -6.73 9.96
N THR A 425 -22.81 -6.78 9.46
CA THR A 425 -23.42 -7.98 8.85
C THR A 425 -23.08 -8.16 7.38
N SER A 426 -21.78 -8.11 7.05
CA SER A 426 -21.23 -8.90 5.95
C SER A 426 -21.21 -10.39 6.33
N THR A 427 -22.40 -10.96 6.58
CA THR A 427 -22.56 -12.40 6.86
C THR A 427 -21.93 -13.16 5.69
N PRO A 428 -20.87 -13.96 5.91
CA PRO A 428 -20.24 -14.68 4.83
C PRO A 428 -21.27 -15.65 4.24
N THR A 429 -21.45 -15.61 2.91
CA THR A 429 -22.24 -16.63 2.22
C THR A 429 -21.66 -17.99 2.64
N PRO A 430 -22.45 -18.87 3.27
CA PRO A 430 -21.92 -20.13 3.77
C PRO A 430 -21.34 -20.91 2.59
N THR A 431 -20.05 -21.24 2.67
CA THR A 431 -19.48 -22.24 1.76
C THR A 431 -20.27 -23.53 1.98
N PRO A 432 -20.83 -24.16 0.94
CA PRO A 432 -21.60 -25.38 1.12
C PRO A 432 -20.69 -26.43 1.76
N THR A 433 -21.02 -26.84 2.98
CA THR A 433 -20.36 -27.97 3.63
C THR A 433 -20.57 -29.19 2.75
N PRO A 434 -19.51 -29.87 2.28
CA PRO A 434 -19.69 -31.12 1.55
C PRO A 434 -20.34 -32.13 2.50
N THR A 435 -21.56 -32.57 2.18
CA THR A 435 -22.25 -33.63 2.90
C THR A 435 -21.33 -34.86 2.94
N PRO A 436 -21.01 -35.42 4.12
CA PRO A 436 -20.16 -36.60 4.19
C PRO A 436 -20.88 -37.79 3.54
N THR A 437 -20.37 -38.23 2.39
CA THR A 437 -20.84 -39.45 1.73
C THR A 437 -20.51 -40.65 2.61
N HIS A 438 -21.52 -41.22 3.25
CA HIS A 438 -21.36 -42.43 4.05
C HIS A 438 -20.93 -43.60 3.18
N THR A 439 -19.76 -44.17 3.48
CA THR A 439 -19.23 -45.35 2.82
C THR A 439 -19.96 -46.62 3.26
N GLY A 440 -20.88 -47.08 2.40
CA GLY A 440 -21.18 -48.49 2.08
C GLY A 440 -21.38 -49.54 3.18
N ARG A 441 -22.54 -50.21 3.14
CA ARG A 441 -22.67 -51.65 3.46
C ARG A 441 -23.31 -52.36 2.25
N PRO A 442 -22.80 -53.52 1.80
CA PRO A 442 -23.22 -54.13 0.52
C PRO A 442 -24.46 -55.03 0.63
N THR A 443 -25.02 -55.44 -0.53
CA THR A 443 -25.90 -56.62 -0.85
C THR A 443 -27.02 -56.22 -1.85
N PRO A 444 -27.43 -57.01 -2.87
CA PRO A 444 -26.69 -57.88 -3.80
C PRO A 444 -27.02 -57.56 -5.31
N THR A 445 -26.47 -58.33 -6.25
CA THR A 445 -26.72 -58.26 -7.71
C THR A 445 -27.98 -59.04 -8.15
N PRO A 446 -28.74 -58.54 -9.14
CA PRO A 446 -28.89 -59.24 -10.44
C PRO A 446 -28.77 -58.26 -11.65
N THR A 447 -27.99 -58.49 -12.73
CA THR A 447 -28.06 -59.47 -13.84
C THR A 447 -28.67 -58.87 -15.14
N HIS A 448 -27.80 -58.62 -16.15
CA HIS A 448 -27.99 -58.43 -17.63
C HIS A 448 -29.19 -57.59 -18.18
N SER A 449 -29.11 -56.76 -19.24
CA SER A 449 -28.26 -56.64 -20.46
C SER A 449 -28.21 -55.15 -20.93
N GLY A 450 -27.51 -54.68 -21.98
CA GLY A 450 -26.51 -55.26 -22.89
C GLY A 450 -26.49 -54.55 -24.28
N GLY A 451 -25.29 -54.30 -24.86
CA GLY A 451 -25.07 -53.63 -26.17
C GLY A 451 -24.83 -52.10 -26.08
N GLY A 452 -23.98 -51.47 -26.90
CA GLY A 452 -23.03 -51.98 -27.90
C GLY A 452 -22.44 -50.85 -28.78
N GLY A 453 -21.15 -50.94 -29.16
CA GLY A 453 -20.43 -49.97 -30.02
C GLY A 453 -19.87 -48.73 -29.28
N GLY A 454 -18.64 -48.24 -29.50
CA GLY A 454 -17.55 -48.67 -30.39
C GLY A 454 -17.29 -47.70 -31.55
N SER A 455 -16.19 -46.94 -31.50
CA SER A 455 -15.20 -46.76 -32.60
C SER A 455 -14.04 -45.80 -32.20
N THR A 456 -12.92 -45.86 -32.92
CA THR A 456 -11.59 -45.33 -32.54
C THR A 456 -10.99 -44.29 -33.51
N HIS A 457 -9.96 -43.55 -33.03
CA HIS A 457 -8.91 -42.69 -33.67
C HIS A 457 -8.54 -42.91 -35.18
N PRO A 458 -7.89 -41.93 -35.92
CA PRO A 458 -6.66 -41.16 -35.56
C PRO A 458 -6.46 -39.71 -36.16
N PRO A 459 -5.27 -39.02 -35.99
CA PRO A 459 -4.97 -37.61 -36.40
C PRO A 459 -3.88 -37.48 -37.52
N PRO A 460 -3.10 -36.35 -37.68
CA PRO A 460 -3.36 -35.02 -38.29
C PRO A 460 -2.40 -34.66 -39.47
N PRO A 461 -2.37 -33.40 -39.98
CA PRO A 461 -1.09 -32.68 -40.22
C PRO A 461 -1.10 -31.16 -39.91
N ALA A 462 -0.01 -30.40 -40.18
CA ALA A 462 0.37 -29.16 -39.45
C ALA A 462 0.68 -27.86 -40.28
N THR A 463 0.46 -26.69 -39.62
CA THR A 463 1.01 -25.28 -39.74
C THR A 463 1.22 -24.58 -41.11
N PRO A 464 1.14 -23.21 -41.24
CA PRO A 464 1.90 -22.17 -40.50
C PRO A 464 1.10 -20.94 -39.95
N ALA A 465 1.80 -20.00 -39.28
CA ALA A 465 1.28 -18.85 -38.50
C ALA A 465 0.89 -17.59 -39.32
N PRO A 466 0.26 -16.55 -38.72
CA PRO A 466 1.04 -15.44 -38.13
C PRO A 466 0.42 -14.62 -36.95
N SER A 467 1.24 -13.70 -36.39
CA SER A 467 0.95 -12.44 -35.67
C SER A 467 0.37 -12.42 -34.23
N GLU A 468 1.05 -11.67 -33.35
CA GLU A 468 0.62 -11.28 -31.99
C GLU A 468 -0.44 -10.16 -32.00
N PRO A 469 -1.25 -10.09 -30.92
CA PRO A 469 -1.61 -8.82 -30.30
C PRO A 469 -1.28 -8.80 -28.79
N GLY A 470 -1.06 -7.59 -28.24
CA GLY A 470 -0.56 -7.37 -26.89
C GLY A 470 -1.43 -7.96 -25.77
N GLY A 471 -0.78 -8.66 -24.83
CA GLY A 471 -1.45 -9.35 -23.73
C GLY A 471 -1.79 -8.45 -22.54
N ASP A 472 -3.09 -8.14 -22.39
CA ASP A 472 -3.72 -7.91 -21.09
C ASP A 472 -4.58 -9.14 -20.74
N LEU A 473 -3.99 -10.13 -20.06
CA LEU A 473 -4.69 -11.30 -19.53
C LEU A 473 -4.09 -11.73 -18.19
N ALA A 474 -4.96 -12.24 -17.31
CA ALA A 474 -4.62 -12.64 -15.97
C ALA A 474 -3.75 -13.91 -15.93
N HIS A 475 -2.64 -13.86 -15.19
CA HIS A 475 -1.94 -15.08 -14.75
C HIS A 475 -2.81 -15.86 -13.73
N THR A 476 -3.72 -16.71 -14.24
CA THR A 476 -4.17 -17.90 -13.51
C THR A 476 -3.08 -18.95 -13.64
N GLY A 477 -2.44 -19.32 -12.52
CA GLY A 477 -1.16 -20.02 -12.58
C GLY A 477 -1.23 -21.48 -13.01
N ASN A 478 -0.20 -21.94 -13.73
CA ASN A 478 0.71 -22.97 -13.20
C ASN A 478 1.98 -23.08 -14.07
N ASP A 479 2.87 -22.09 -14.03
CA ASP A 479 4.19 -22.17 -14.66
C ASP A 479 5.29 -22.01 -13.60
N SER A 480 5.83 -23.14 -13.17
CA SER A 480 7.06 -23.22 -12.38
C SER A 480 7.88 -24.37 -12.94
N PRO A 481 9.10 -24.12 -13.46
CA PRO A 481 9.92 -25.19 -14.03
C PRO A 481 10.30 -26.18 -12.93
N ILE A 482 9.84 -27.44 -13.08
CA ILE A 482 9.87 -28.50 -12.07
C ILE A 482 11.29 -28.96 -11.68
N GLY A 483 12.34 -28.43 -12.34
CA GLY A 483 13.74 -28.81 -12.09
C GLY A 483 14.35 -28.32 -10.76
N LEU A 484 13.80 -27.31 -10.09
CA LEU A 484 14.48 -26.62 -8.97
C LEU A 484 13.92 -26.94 -7.56
N ILE A 485 12.70 -27.51 -7.46
CA ILE A 485 12.05 -27.81 -6.17
C ILE A 485 12.54 -29.14 -5.58
N SER A 486 12.93 -30.10 -6.43
CA SER A 486 13.40 -31.43 -6.04
C SER A 486 14.67 -31.42 -5.17
N GLY A 487 15.59 -30.47 -5.41
CA GLY A 487 16.86 -30.37 -4.68
C GLY A 487 16.70 -29.93 -3.22
N ILE A 488 15.80 -28.99 -2.95
CA ILE A 488 15.59 -28.42 -1.60
C ILE A 488 14.86 -29.43 -0.70
N ALA A 489 13.89 -30.17 -1.24
CA ALA A 489 13.19 -31.23 -0.50
C ALA A 489 14.14 -32.35 -0.05
N ALA A 490 15.06 -32.78 -0.92
CA ALA A 490 16.06 -33.79 -0.59
C ALA A 490 17.02 -33.32 0.52
N ALA A 491 17.52 -32.08 0.43
CA ALA A 491 18.41 -31.51 1.45
C ALA A 491 17.75 -31.42 2.84
N LEU A 492 16.47 -31.02 2.90
CA LEU A 492 15.72 -30.94 4.16
C LEU A 492 15.43 -32.34 4.76
N ALA A 493 15.15 -33.35 3.92
CA ALA A 493 14.96 -34.72 4.39
C ALA A 493 16.24 -35.31 4.99
N VAL A 494 17.40 -35.09 4.36
CA VAL A 494 18.72 -35.54 4.87
C VAL A 494 19.08 -34.83 6.18
N ALA A 495 18.88 -33.51 6.27
CA ALA A 495 19.13 -32.74 7.49
C ALA A 495 18.21 -33.18 8.65
N GLY A 496 16.92 -33.42 8.38
CA GLY A 496 15.97 -33.94 9.36
C GLY A 496 16.33 -35.34 9.85
N GLY A 497 16.71 -36.24 8.94
CA GLY A 497 17.16 -37.60 9.28
C GLY A 497 18.40 -37.61 10.18
N ALA A 498 19.40 -36.77 9.86
CA ALA A 498 20.61 -36.63 10.66
C ALA A 498 20.34 -36.11 12.08
N LEU A 499 19.45 -35.11 12.22
CA LEU A 499 19.03 -34.57 13.53
C LEU A 499 18.30 -35.61 14.39
N VAL A 500 17.37 -36.38 13.80
CA VAL A 500 16.65 -37.43 14.52
C VAL A 500 17.59 -38.57 14.95
N TRP A 501 18.54 -38.96 14.10
CA TRP A 501 19.54 -39.97 14.42
C TRP A 501 20.51 -39.52 15.54
N TRP A 502 20.97 -38.27 15.49
CA TRP A 502 21.84 -37.69 16.51
C TRP A 502 21.14 -37.56 17.87
N MET A 503 19.87 -37.13 17.89
CA MET A 503 19.06 -37.10 19.11
C MET A 503 18.79 -38.51 19.67
N ARG A 504 18.61 -39.52 18.81
CA ARG A 504 18.50 -40.93 19.25
C ARG A 504 19.78 -41.40 19.92
N ARG A 505 20.96 -41.18 19.32
CA ARG A 505 22.26 -41.57 19.89
C ARG A 505 22.57 -40.89 21.23
N ARG A 506 22.06 -39.68 21.49
CA ARG A 506 22.22 -39.00 22.79
C ARG A 506 21.34 -39.59 23.90
N LYS A 507 20.22 -40.23 23.58
CA LYS A 507 19.37 -40.89 24.59
C LYS A 507 19.89 -42.27 25.02
N THR A 508 20.54 -43.01 24.12
CA THR A 508 21.16 -44.32 24.46
C THR A 508 22.52 -44.22 25.15
N ALA A 509 22.96 -43.01 25.55
CA ALA A 509 24.19 -42.77 26.29
C ALA A 509 23.93 -42.18 27.70
N GLN A 510 22.70 -42.32 28.20
CA GLN A 510 22.27 -41.92 29.55
C GLN A 510 21.42 -43.02 30.24
N GLU A 511 21.64 -44.28 29.87
CA GLU A 511 21.31 -45.48 30.66
C GLU A 511 22.61 -46.20 31.02
#